data_AF-A0A954WK35-F1
#
_entry.id   AF-A0A954WK35-F1
#
_cell.length_a   1.000
_cell.length_b   1.000
_cell.length_c   1.000
_cell.angle_alpha   90.00
_cell.angle_beta   90.00
_cell.angle_gamma   90.00
#
_symmetry.space_group_name_H-M   'P 1'
#
loop_
_entity.id
_entity.type
_entity.pdbx_description
1 polymer ?
#
loop_
_entity_poly.entity_id
_entity_poly.type
_entity_poly.pdbx_seq_one_letter_code
_entity_poly.pdbx_strand_id
1 'polypeptide(L)'
;MSERTHVVWHEHNVTRADRERLCGHRGCVVWFTGLSGCGKSTVANLVDRRLHESGVHTFLLDGDNVRMGLNKNLGFSAEDRAENIRR
;
A
#
# COMPACT_ATOMS: atom_id res chain seq x y z
N MET A 1 1.93 16.06 -30.58
CA MET A 1 2.26 17.09 -29.57
C MET A 1 1.55 16.69 -28.29
N SER A 2 2.24 16.14 -27.30
CA SER A 2 1.64 15.77 -26.02
C SER A 2 1.50 17.05 -25.18
N GLU A 3 0.27 17.43 -24.85
CA GLU A 3 -0.03 18.48 -23.88
C GLU A 3 0.68 18.17 -22.57
N ARG A 4 1.53 19.09 -22.11
CA ARG A 4 2.12 19.02 -20.78
C ARG A 4 1.00 19.25 -19.77
N THR A 5 0.54 18.19 -19.13
CA THR A 5 -0.42 18.27 -18.03
C THR A 5 0.20 19.13 -16.93
N HIS A 6 -0.41 20.29 -16.68
CA HIS A 6 0.11 21.28 -15.73
C HIS A 6 -0.25 20.87 -14.30
N VAL A 7 0.31 19.76 -13.84
CA VAL A 7 0.12 19.23 -12.49
C VAL A 7 1.14 19.88 -11.57
N VAL A 8 0.67 20.65 -10.60
CA VAL A 8 1.48 21.25 -9.54
C VAL A 8 1.23 20.50 -8.24
N TRP A 9 2.29 20.30 -7.46
CA TRP A 9 2.16 19.70 -6.13
C TRP A 9 1.42 20.67 -5.20
N HIS A 10 0.34 20.21 -4.59
CA HIS A 10 -0.37 20.99 -3.57
C HIS A 10 0.10 20.58 -2.20
N GLU A 11 0.65 21.54 -1.45
CA GLU A 11 1.01 21.30 -0.06
C GLU A 11 -0.25 21.08 0.79
N HIS A 12 -0.19 20.09 1.66
CA HIS A 12 -1.28 19.76 2.57
C HIS A 12 -1.06 20.44 3.93
N ASN A 13 -2.14 20.98 4.50
CA ASN A 13 -2.10 21.61 5.84
C ASN A 13 -1.69 20.65 6.96
N VAL A 14 -1.85 19.33 6.76
CA VAL A 14 -1.44 18.30 7.72
C VAL A 14 -0.22 17.58 7.15
N THR A 15 0.92 17.78 7.79
CA THR A 15 2.20 17.22 7.31
C THR A 15 2.36 15.76 7.74
N ARG A 16 3.37 15.09 7.18
CA ARG A 16 3.81 13.77 7.65
C ARG A 16 4.18 13.80 9.14
N ALA A 17 4.91 14.83 9.58
CA ALA A 17 5.33 14.96 10.97
C ALA A 17 4.14 15.10 11.93
N ASP A 18 3.08 15.80 11.52
CA ASP A 18 1.86 15.92 12.31
C ASP A 18 1.17 14.57 12.49
N ARG A 19 1.11 13.76 11.43
CA ARG A 19 0.54 12.41 11.48
C ARG A 19 1.38 11.46 12.33
N GLU A 20 2.70 11.49 12.18
CA GLU A 20 3.61 10.64 12.97
C GLU A 20 3.55 11.00 14.46
N ARG A 21 3.42 12.29 14.79
CA ARG A 21 3.20 12.77 16.16
C ARG A 21 1.85 12.32 16.73
N LEU A 22 0.78 12.38 15.93
CA LEU A 22 -0.56 11.90 16.34
C LEU A 22 -0.56 10.39 16.59
N CYS A 23 0.07 9.61 15.70
CA CYS A 23 0.13 8.16 15.81
C CYS A 23 1.16 7.66 16.85
N GLY A 24 2.09 8.50 17.29
CA GLY A 24 3.17 8.12 18.21
C GLY A 24 4.27 7.26 17.58
N HIS A 25 4.30 7.12 16.25
CA HIS A 25 5.32 6.36 15.52
C HIS A 25 5.51 6.90 14.10
N ARG A 26 6.63 6.52 13.48
CA ARG A 26 6.91 6.85 12.08
C ARG A 26 6.08 5.98 11.14
N GLY A 27 5.69 6.55 10.00
CA GLY A 27 5.10 5.79 8.90
C GLY A 27 6.16 5.00 8.14
N CYS A 28 5.87 3.75 7.81
CA CYS A 28 6.71 2.90 6.97
C CYS A 28 5.87 1.95 6.11
N VAL A 29 6.51 1.34 5.10
CA VAL A 29 5.90 0.29 4.27
C VAL A 29 6.74 -0.97 4.43
N VAL A 30 6.09 -2.07 4.79
CA VAL A 30 6.70 -3.41 4.81
C VAL A 30 6.21 -4.17 3.59
N TRP A 31 7.09 -4.35 2.61
CA TRP A 31 6.74 -4.97 1.33
C TRP A 31 7.04 -6.47 1.32
N PHE A 32 6.01 -7.31 1.45
CA PHE A 32 6.16 -8.76 1.32
C PHE A 32 6.13 -9.19 -0.15
N THR A 33 7.23 -9.78 -0.61
CA THR A 33 7.37 -10.32 -1.97
C THR A 33 7.80 -11.78 -1.93
N GLY A 34 7.47 -12.54 -2.97
CA GLY A 34 7.71 -13.97 -3.05
C GLY A 34 6.69 -14.71 -3.90
N LEU A 35 6.98 -15.99 -4.18
CA LEU A 35 6.15 -16.86 -5.03
C LEU A 35 4.72 -17.00 -4.50
N SER A 36 3.77 -17.32 -5.38
CA SER A 36 2.41 -17.68 -4.95
C SER A 36 2.47 -18.87 -3.99
N GLY A 37 1.69 -18.83 -2.91
CA GLY A 37 1.69 -19.89 -1.89
C GLY A 37 2.86 -19.89 -0.90
N CYS A 38 3.87 -19.01 -1.01
CA CYS A 38 5.01 -18.99 -0.09
C CYS A 38 4.70 -18.42 1.32
N GLY A 39 3.43 -18.12 1.62
CA GLY A 39 3.01 -17.64 2.94
C GLY A 39 3.01 -16.11 3.15
N LYS A 40 3.13 -15.28 2.10
CA LYS A 40 3.12 -13.80 2.22
C LYS A 40 1.93 -13.28 3.01
N SER A 41 0.71 -13.63 2.60
CA SER A 41 -0.52 -13.15 3.24
C SER A 41 -0.63 -13.69 4.67
N THR A 42 -0.17 -14.92 4.93
CA THR A 42 -0.13 -15.49 6.29
C THR A 42 0.77 -14.67 7.21
N VAL A 43 2.01 -14.39 6.78
CA VAL A 43 2.96 -13.58 7.58
C VAL A 43 2.46 -12.15 7.74
N ALA A 44 1.94 -11.53 6.68
CA ALA A 44 1.47 -10.15 6.71
C ALA A 44 0.28 -9.96 7.68
N ASN A 45 -0.69 -10.89 7.68
CA ASN A 45 -1.79 -10.88 8.64
C ASN A 45 -1.31 -11.04 10.09
N LEU A 46 -0.32 -11.93 10.33
CA LEU A 46 0.24 -12.13 11.67
C LEU A 46 1.03 -10.92 12.17
N VAL A 47 1.69 -10.19 11.27
CA VAL A 47 2.38 -8.93 11.59
C VAL A 47 1.37 -7.83 11.90
N ASP A 48 0.36 -7.65 11.06
CA ASP A 48 -0.70 -6.66 11.25
C ASP A 48 -1.42 -6.86 12.59
N ARG A 49 -1.82 -8.11 12.89
CA ARG A 49 -2.42 -8.46 14.18
C ARG A 49 -1.55 -8.10 15.38
N ARG A 50 -0.25 -8.45 15.35
CA ARG A 50 0.67 -8.16 16.46
C ARG A 50 0.89 -6.67 16.67
N LEU A 51 0.99 -5.91 15.58
CA LEU A 51 1.14 -4.46 15.65
C LEU A 51 -0.12 -3.79 16.19
N HIS A 52 -1.29 -4.24 15.75
CA HIS A 52 -2.59 -3.80 16.27
C HIS A 52 -2.73 -4.08 17.78
N GLU A 53 -2.40 -5.31 18.21
CA GLU A 53 -2.38 -5.69 19.64
C GLU A 53 -1.40 -4.83 20.45
N SER A 54 -0.37 -4.25 19.81
CA SER A 54 0.60 -3.34 20.43
C SER A 54 0.19 -1.86 20.36
N GLY A 55 -1.02 -1.55 19.88
CA GLY A 55 -1.51 -0.18 19.73
C GLY A 55 -0.90 0.60 18.57
N VAL A 56 -0.22 -0.07 17.63
CA VAL A 56 0.36 0.57 16.44
C VAL A 56 -0.71 0.66 15.35
N HIS A 57 -0.81 1.83 14.71
CA HIS A 57 -1.72 2.00 13.57
C HIS A 57 -1.12 1.34 12.32
N THR A 58 -1.82 0.34 11.80
CA THR A 58 -1.44 -0.42 10.61
C THR A 58 -2.60 -0.61 9.66
N PHE A 59 -2.26 -0.97 8.42
CA PHE A 59 -3.21 -1.38 7.41
C PHE A 59 -2.57 -2.39 6.48
N LEU A 60 -3.29 -3.47 6.16
CA LEU A 60 -2.82 -4.53 5.28
C LEU A 60 -3.38 -4.34 3.86
N LEU A 61 -2.49 -4.16 2.88
CA LEU A 61 -2.82 -4.17 1.46
C LEU A 61 -2.48 -5.54 0.87
N ASP A 62 -3.50 -6.35 0.60
CA ASP A 62 -3.36 -7.65 -0.04
C ASP A 62 -3.72 -7.57 -1.53
N GLY A 63 -2.96 -8.27 -2.37
CA GLY A 63 -3.13 -8.25 -3.83
C GLY A 63 -4.52 -8.67 -4.26
N ASP A 64 -5.11 -9.64 -3.58
CA ASP A 64 -6.47 -10.13 -3.88
C ASP A 64 -7.53 -9.08 -3.51
N ASN A 65 -7.39 -8.42 -2.36
CA ASN A 65 -8.31 -7.36 -1.93
C ASN A 65 -8.22 -6.12 -2.84
N VAL A 66 -7.01 -5.71 -3.21
CA VAL A 66 -6.79 -4.58 -4.13
C VAL A 66 -7.36 -4.88 -5.51
N ARG A 67 -7.25 -6.14 -5.98
CA ARG A 67 -7.85 -6.61 -7.25
C ARG A 67 -9.37 -6.61 -7.25
N MET A 68 -10.03 -6.75 -6.11
CA MET A 68 -11.50 -6.64 -6.04
C MET A 68 -12.00 -5.18 -6.15
N GLY A 69 -11.13 -4.20 -5.88
CA GLY A 69 -11.49 -2.78 -5.85
C GLY A 69 -10.70 -1.93 -6.85
N LEU A 70 -9.61 -1.33 -6.38
CA LEU A 70 -8.79 -0.37 -7.13
C LEU A 70 -8.25 -0.94 -8.46
N ASN A 71 -7.92 -2.23 -8.46
CA ASN A 71 -7.29 -2.91 -9.60
C ASN A 71 -8.22 -3.89 -10.32
N LYS A 72 -9.55 -3.76 -10.15
CA LYS A 72 -10.54 -4.66 -10.77
C LYS A 72 -10.51 -4.71 -12.29
N ASN A 73 -9.92 -3.70 -12.93
CA ASN A 73 -9.77 -3.61 -14.37
C ASN A 73 -8.49 -4.26 -14.91
N LEU A 74 -7.63 -4.81 -14.04
CA LEU A 74 -6.38 -5.44 -14.42
C LEU A 74 -6.52 -6.97 -14.40
N GLY A 75 -6.09 -7.62 -15.48
CA GLY A 75 -6.02 -9.07 -15.58
C GLY A 75 -4.73 -9.64 -14.97
N PHE A 76 -4.19 -10.69 -15.61
CA PHE A 76 -3.00 -11.43 -15.16
C PHE A 76 -1.87 -11.45 -16.22
N SER A 77 -1.94 -10.59 -17.24
CA SER A 77 -0.82 -10.40 -18.18
C SER A 77 0.43 -9.88 -17.45
N ALA A 78 1.57 -9.87 -18.12
CA ALA A 78 2.79 -9.30 -17.55
C ALA A 78 2.64 -7.79 -17.32
N GLU A 79 2.01 -7.10 -18.27
CA GLU A 79 1.72 -5.68 -18.25
C GLU A 79 0.75 -5.32 -17.12
N ASP A 80 -0.35 -6.08 -16.98
CA ASP A 80 -1.32 -5.87 -15.90
C ASP A 80 -0.72 -6.11 -14.52
N ARG A 81 0.23 -7.06 -14.41
CA ARG A 81 0.96 -7.29 -13.16
C ARG A 81 1.90 -6.14 -12.81
N ALA A 82 2.59 -5.57 -13.80
CA ALA A 82 3.43 -4.40 -13.59
C ALA A 82 2.60 -3.18 -13.15
N GLU A 83 1.46 -2.94 -13.81
CA GLU A 83 0.54 -1.86 -13.44
C GLU A 83 -0.10 -2.08 -12.07
N ASN A 84 -0.43 -3.32 -11.71
CA ASN A 84 -0.96 -3.65 -10.40
C ASN A 84 0.03 -3.33 -9.26
N ILE A 85 1.33 -3.43 -9.50
CA ILE A 85 2.38 -3.07 -8.52
C ILE A 85 2.60 -1.55 -8.46
N ARG A 86 2.38 -0.85 -9.57
CA ARG A 86 2.58 0.60 -9.69
C ARG A 86 1.47 1.43 -9.00
N ARG A 87 0.25 0.92 -8.99
CA ARG A 87 -0.92 1.57 -8.36
C ARG A 87 -0.96 1.34 -6.86
#